data_AF-A0A329R083-F1
#
_entry.id   AF-A0A329R083-F1
#
_cell.length_a   1.000
_cell.length_b   1.000
_cell.length_c   1.000
_cell.angle_alpha   90.00
_cell.angle_beta   90.00
_cell.angle_gamma   90.00
#
_symmetry.space_group_name_H-M   'P 1'
#
loop_
_entity.id
_entity.type
_entity.pdbx_description
1 polymer ?
#
loop_
_entity_poly.entity_id
_entity_poly.type
_entity_poly.pdbx_seq_one_letter_code
_entity_poly.pdbx_strand_id
1 'polypeptide(L)' 'MSVMHVGRTDADNVDVIELTDAQFDAAKKRALNSLGLTYDELAEQARRREFSSPRAHMLWVAIGGQEH' A
#
# COMPACT_ATOMS: atom_id res chain seq x y z
N MET A 1 -25.67 35.54 19.88
CA MET A 1 -24.35 34.87 19.97
C MET A 1 -24.54 33.44 19.52
N SER A 2 -24.19 33.11 18.28
CA SER A 2 -24.33 31.74 17.74
C SER A 2 -22.97 31.07 17.76
N VAL A 3 -22.82 30.05 18.61
CA VAL A 3 -21.63 29.19 18.62
C VAL A 3 -21.78 28.20 17.47
N MET A 4 -20.86 28.26 16.51
CA MET A 4 -20.68 27.23 15.50
C MET A 4 -19.95 26.06 16.17
N HIS A 5 -20.60 24.90 16.28
CA HIS A 5 -19.95 23.69 16.76
C HIS A 5 -19.12 23.11 15.61
N VAL A 6 -17.80 23.31 15.66
CA VAL A 6 -16.85 22.67 14.73
C VAL A 6 -16.59 21.25 15.20
N GLY A 7 -16.67 20.30 14.27
CA GLY A 7 -16.73 18.87 14.50
C GLY A 7 -15.46 18.23 15.08
N ARG A 8 -15.66 17.04 15.64
CA ARG A 8 -14.60 16.10 15.99
C ARG A 8 -14.91 14.78 15.28
N THR A 9 -14.30 14.56 14.12
CA THR A 9 -14.20 13.25 13.49
C THR A 9 -13.25 12.43 14.36
N ASP A 10 -13.67 11.30 14.91
CA ASP A 10 -12.81 10.41 15.70
C ASP A 10 -11.93 9.51 14.81
N ALA A 11 -11.56 9.98 13.62
CA ALA A 11 -10.79 9.23 12.63
C ALA A 11 -9.27 9.17 12.95
N ASP A 12 -8.89 9.19 14.23
CA ASP A 12 -7.50 9.19 14.68
C ASP A 12 -7.22 7.97 15.56
N ASN A 13 -7.50 6.79 15.02
CA ASN A 13 -6.95 5.54 15.53
C ASN A 13 -6.47 4.71 14.35
N VAL A 14 -5.56 5.31 13.58
CA VAL A 14 -4.75 4.53 12.64
C VAL A 14 -3.66 3.88 13.49
N ASP A 15 -3.90 2.65 13.92
CA ASP A 15 -2.88 1.79 14.53
C ASP A 15 -1.81 1.54 13.45
N VAL A 16 -0.80 2.41 13.41
CA VAL A 16 0.37 2.22 12.57
C VAL A 16 1.20 1.14 13.22
N ILE A 17 0.91 -0.11 12.85
CA ILE A 17 1.77 -1.23 13.20
C ILE A 17 3.07 -1.00 12.44
N GLU A 18 4.11 -0.55 13.14
CA GLU A 18 5.48 -0.51 12.62
C GLU A 18 5.91 -1.96 12.35
N LEU A 19 5.62 -2.45 11.14
CA LEU A 19 6.15 -3.74 10.70
C LEU A 19 7.66 -3.61 10.63
N THR A 20 8.36 -4.49 11.33
CA THR A 20 9.79 -4.70 11.11
C THR A 20 10.04 -5.01 9.62
N ASP A 21 11.21 -4.63 9.09
CA ASP A 21 11.57 -4.87 7.68
C ASP A 21 11.35 -6.33 7.25
N ALA A 22 11.59 -7.27 8.17
CA ALA A 22 11.37 -8.69 7.96
C ALA A 22 9.87 -9.06 7.81
N GLN A 23 9.00 -8.44 8.60
CA GLN A 23 7.55 -8.65 8.49
C GLN A 23 7.00 -8.01 7.22
N PHE A 24 7.52 -6.84 6.83
CA PHE A 24 7.16 -6.17 5.60
C PHE A 24 7.57 -7.00 4.37
N ASP A 25 8.80 -7.52 4.35
CA ASP A 25 9.28 -8.41 3.29
C ASP A 25 8.45 -9.71 3.20
N ALA A 26 8.09 -10.32 4.33
CA ALA A 26 7.24 -11.50 4.36
C ALA A 26 5.83 -11.21 3.82
N ALA A 27 5.22 -10.08 4.20
CA ALA A 27 3.91 -9.65 3.70
C ALA A 27 3.95 -9.36 2.19
N LYS A 28 4.99 -8.66 1.73
CA LYS A 28 5.25 -8.38 0.30
C LYS A 28 5.36 -9.67 -0.50
N LYS A 29 6.18 -10.63 -0.04
CA LYS A 29 6.34 -11.94 -0.68
C LYS A 29 5.03 -12.72 -0.76
N ARG A 30 4.23 -12.73 0.30
CA ARG A 30 2.92 -13.38 0.32
C ARG A 30 1.94 -12.75 -0.67
N ALA A 31 1.88 -11.42 -0.71
CA ALA A 31 1.00 -10.70 -1.62
C ALA A 31 1.39 -10.91 -3.10
N LEU A 32 2.69 -10.86 -3.40
CA LEU A 32 3.25 -11.20 -4.71
C LEU A 32 2.90 -12.64 -5.12
N ASN A 33 3.12 -13.61 -4.22
CA ASN A 33 2.78 -15.01 -4.46
C ASN A 33 1.27 -15.21 -4.70
N SER A 34 0.41 -14.52 -3.96
CA SER A 34 -1.04 -14.56 -4.15
C SER A 34 -1.50 -14.01 -5.51
N LEU A 35 -0.70 -13.13 -6.13
CA LEU A 35 -0.96 -12.62 -7.48
C LEU A 35 -0.25 -13.45 -8.57
N GLY A 36 0.56 -14.44 -8.17
CA GLY A 36 1.40 -15.19 -9.10
C GLY A 36 2.47 -14.33 -9.78
N LEU A 37 2.88 -13.23 -9.14
CA LEU A 37 3.84 -12.27 -9.68
C LEU A 37 5.13 -12.30 -8.87
N THR A 38 6.24 -12.05 -9.54
CA THR A 38 7.49 -11.66 -8.89
C THR A 38 7.54 -10.15 -8.66
N TYR A 39 8.45 -9.71 -7.78
CA TYR A 39 8.66 -8.27 -7.58
C TYR A 39 9.17 -7.60 -8.86
N ASP A 40 10.02 -8.28 -9.63
CA ASP A 40 10.58 -7.77 -10.88
C ASP A 40 9.49 -7.54 -11.94
N GLU A 41 8.57 -8.49 -12.11
CA GLU A 41 7.42 -8.34 -12.99
C GLU A 41 6.48 -7.21 -12.54
N LEU A 42 6.28 -7.07 -11.22
CA LEU A 42 5.49 -5.96 -10.68
C LEU A 42 6.17 -4.60 -10.93
N ALA A 43 7.49 -4.54 -10.78
CA ALA A 43 8.29 -3.35 -11.05
C ALA A 43 8.31 -2.99 -12.55
N GLU A 44 8.37 -4.00 -13.43
CA GLU A 44 8.25 -3.80 -14.87
C GLU A 44 6.87 -3.23 -15.25
N GLN A 45 5.79 -3.79 -14.69
CA GLN A 45 4.43 -3.29 -14.87
C GLN A 45 4.31 -1.83 -14.42
N ALA A 46 4.88 -1.49 -13.26
CA ALA A 46 4.90 -0.13 -12.77
C ALA A 46 5.70 0.83 -13.67
N ARG A 47 6.88 0.40 -14.16
CA ARG A 47 7.71 1.18 -15.11
C ARG A 47 6.95 1.44 -16.41
N ARG A 48 6.22 0.45 -16.92
CA ARG A 48 5.38 0.56 -18.13
C ARG A 48 4.06 1.30 -17.87
N ARG A 49 3.74 1.58 -16.60
CA ARG A 49 2.45 2.12 -16.12
C ARG A 49 1.26 1.27 -16.56
N GLU A 50 1.50 -0.03 -16.76
CA GLU A 50 0.52 -1.00 -17.23
C GLU A 50 0.51 -2.17 -16.25
N PHE A 51 -0.51 -2.23 -15.41
CA PHE A 51 -0.70 -3.31 -14.45
C PHE A 51 -1.63 -4.37 -15.01
N SER A 52 -1.26 -5.63 -14.85
CA SER A 52 -2.08 -6.76 -15.28
C SER A 52 -3.39 -6.88 -14.48
N SER A 53 -3.49 -6.21 -13.32
CA SER A 53 -4.69 -6.22 -12.48
C SER A 53 -4.73 -5.04 -11.51
N PRO A 54 -5.92 -4.60 -11.08
CA PRO A 54 -6.07 -3.57 -10.03
C PRO A 54 -5.38 -3.95 -8.72
N ARG A 55 -5.34 -5.25 -8.38
CA ARG A 55 -4.63 -5.74 -7.19
C ARG A 55 -3.11 -5.60 -7.30
N ALA A 56 -2.54 -5.73 -8.50
CA ALA A 56 -1.12 -5.50 -8.72
C ALA A 56 -0.79 -4.02 -8.53
N HIS A 57 -1.62 -3.11 -9.06
CA HIS A 57 -1.45 -1.68 -8.83
C HIS A 57 -1.54 -1.30 -7.34
N MET A 58 -2.55 -1.81 -6.62
CA MET A 58 -2.68 -1.59 -5.17
C MET A 58 -1.48 -2.12 -4.39
N LEU A 59 -0.95 -3.29 -4.76
CA LEU A 59 0.25 -3.83 -4.14
C LEU A 59 1.48 -2.95 -4.38
N TRP A 60 1.65 -2.41 -5.59
CA TRP A 60 2.74 -1.48 -5.89
C TRP A 60 2.69 -0.21 -5.05
N VAL A 61 1.50 0.38 -4.91
CA VAL A 61 1.27 1.56 -4.06
C VAL A 61 1.55 1.24 -2.59
N ALA A 62 1.09 0.08 -2.11
CA ALA A 62 1.30 -0.36 -0.72
C ALA A 62 2.78 -0.66 -0.38
N ILE A 63 3.57 -1.09 -1.37
CA ILE A 63 5.02 -1.32 -1.18
C ILE A 63 5.79 0.01 -1.13
N GLY A 64 5.19 1.13 -1.54
CA GLY A 64 5.88 2.43 -1.59
C GLY A 64 6.80 2.60 -2.80
N GLY A 65 6.51 1.92 -3.92
CA GLY A 65 7.30 2.01 -5.16
C GLY A 65 7.26 3.37 -5.87
N GLN A 66 7.02 4.46 -5.14
CA GLN A 66 7.03 5.85 -5.62
C GLN A 66 8.40 6.54 -5.42
N GLU A 67 9.35 5.91 -4.73
CA GLU A 67 10.60 6.57 -4.28
C GLU A 67 11.87 6.08 -5.02
N HIS A 68 11.84 5.88 -6.35
CA HIS A 68 13.06 5.51 -7.08
C HIS A 68 13.15 6.04 -8.52
#